data_AF-D4BPI2-F1
#
_entry.id   AF-D4BPI2-F1
#
_cell.length_a   1.000
_cell.length_b   1.000
_cell.length_c   1.000
_cell.angle_alpha   90.00
_cell.angle_beta   90.00
_cell.angle_gamma   90.00
#
_symmetry.space_group_name_H-M   'P 1'
#
loop_
_entity.id
_entity.type
_entity.pdbx_description
1 polymer ?
#
loop_
_entity_poly.entity_id
_entity_poly.type
_entity_poly.pdbx_seq_one_letter_code
_entity_poly.pdbx_strand_id
1 'polypeptide(L)'
;MSVSVFAERLRNAMNSRELKQVDLVHAAERRGVKMGKSHISQYVAGKTMPREDVLLFLADELDVDANWLRGQSSETKLNSDAQPASHIDTPSGAPTSAETEIPAARRRTFGKSHKLDDVLYDVRGPVVDEAARMEQAGTHVLKLNIGNPAPFGFRTPDEVVYDMAQQLPETEGYSASKGLFSARKAIMQYAQLKNIPNVTIEDIYTGNGVSELINLSMSALLDSGDEVLVPSPDYPLWTACVNLAGGTAVHYLCDEKSDWYPDIDDMRKKITDRTVAIVLINPNNPTGALYPKEVLQQIVDLAREHQLMIFSDEIYDRLVMDGLEHISIASMAPDLFCVTFSGLSKSHMIAGYRVGWMILSGNKAIAKDYIEGINMLTNMRICSNVPAQSIVQTALGGHQSVHDYIVPGGRIHDQRDYIYDALNSIPGITAVKPKAAFYIFPKIDIKKFNVHDDEQFALDLLHDKRILITRGGGFNWHEPDHFRIVYLPRIEVLKDATNKLSDFLSYYWQS
;
A
#
# COMPACT_ATOMS: atom_id res chain seq x y z
N MET A 1 19.24 -47.87 3.95
CA MET A 1 20.71 -47.62 3.92
C MET A 1 21.02 -46.66 5.05
N SER A 2 22.00 -46.96 5.90
CA SER A 2 22.12 -46.28 7.18
C SER A 2 22.93 -44.99 7.07
N VAL A 3 22.41 -43.93 7.69
CA VAL A 3 23.08 -42.63 7.88
C VAL A 3 24.47 -42.80 8.52
N SER A 4 24.68 -43.88 9.28
CA SER A 4 25.97 -44.24 9.88
C SER A 4 27.05 -44.56 8.85
N VAL A 5 26.73 -45.25 7.74
CA VAL A 5 27.71 -45.61 6.69
C VAL A 5 28.16 -44.36 5.94
N PHE A 6 27.23 -43.47 5.61
CA PHE A 6 27.54 -42.18 4.98
C PHE A 6 28.45 -41.33 5.88
N ALA A 7 28.14 -41.21 7.18
CA ALA A 7 28.95 -40.42 8.11
C ALA A 7 30.37 -40.97 8.31
N GLU A 8 30.52 -42.31 8.30
CA GLU A 8 31.83 -42.95 8.33
C GLU A 8 32.65 -42.66 7.07
N ARG A 9 32.04 -42.86 5.89
CA ARG A 9 32.70 -42.59 4.59
C ARG A 9 33.06 -41.13 4.41
N LEU A 10 32.18 -40.22 4.84
CA LEU A 10 32.44 -38.78 4.84
C LEU A 10 33.65 -38.44 5.71
N ARG A 11 33.74 -38.96 6.94
CA ARG A 11 34.90 -38.73 7.82
C ARG A 11 36.19 -39.28 7.21
N ASN A 12 36.14 -40.48 6.64
CA ASN A 12 37.31 -41.10 6.03
C ASN A 12 37.80 -40.32 4.80
N ALA A 13 36.88 -39.89 3.94
CA ALA A 13 37.21 -39.08 2.75
C ALA A 13 37.72 -37.67 3.12
N MET A 14 37.15 -37.05 4.15
CA MET A 14 37.66 -35.78 4.69
C MET A 14 39.07 -35.92 5.22
N ASN A 15 39.35 -36.99 5.98
CA ASN A 15 40.68 -37.26 6.51
C ASN A 15 41.69 -37.55 5.40
N SER A 16 41.32 -38.31 4.35
CA SER A 16 42.21 -38.60 3.23
C SER A 16 42.55 -37.37 2.39
N ARG A 17 41.70 -36.34 2.41
CA ARG A 17 41.92 -35.05 1.74
C ARG A 17 42.48 -33.97 2.68
N GLU A 18 42.74 -34.32 3.94
CA GLU A 18 43.16 -33.39 5.01
C GLU A 18 42.22 -32.19 5.20
N LEU A 19 40.93 -32.35 4.90
CA LEU A 19 39.93 -31.28 5.00
C LEU A 19 39.20 -31.29 6.34
N LYS A 20 39.06 -30.11 6.96
CA LYS A 20 38.20 -29.90 8.12
C LYS A 20 36.79 -29.54 7.67
N GLN A 21 35.82 -29.67 8.59
CA GLN A 21 34.42 -29.29 8.30
C GLN A 21 34.28 -27.84 7.82
N VAL A 22 35.12 -26.94 8.32
CA VAL A 22 35.11 -25.52 7.94
C VAL A 22 35.53 -25.30 6.48
N ASP A 23 36.43 -26.14 5.96
CA ASP A 23 36.92 -26.04 4.59
C ASP A 23 35.80 -26.40 3.59
N LEU A 24 35.00 -27.42 3.92
CA LEU A 24 33.82 -27.79 3.15
C LEU A 24 32.71 -26.73 3.21
N VAL A 25 32.58 -26.01 4.33
CA VAL A 25 31.62 -24.89 4.44
C VAL A 25 32.05 -23.72 3.56
N HIS A 26 33.33 -23.35 3.57
CA HIS A 26 33.85 -22.30 2.69
C HIS A 26 33.80 -22.71 1.21
N ALA A 27 34.08 -23.99 0.89
CA ALA A 27 33.94 -24.51 -0.47
C ALA A 27 32.48 -24.47 -0.95
N ALA A 28 31.53 -24.83 -0.07
CA ALA A 28 30.10 -24.72 -0.36
C ALA A 28 29.67 -23.26 -0.60
N GLU A 29 30.14 -22.32 0.22
CA GLU A 29 29.86 -20.88 0.04
C GLU A 29 30.40 -20.35 -1.29
N ARG A 30 31.63 -20.69 -1.65
CA ARG A 30 32.22 -20.32 -2.96
C ARG A 30 31.45 -20.89 -4.16
N ARG A 31 30.81 -22.05 -3.99
CA ARG A 31 30.03 -22.73 -5.04
C ARG A 31 28.53 -22.46 -4.94
N GLY A 32 28.09 -21.56 -4.04
CA GLY A 32 26.68 -21.22 -3.85
C GLY A 32 25.81 -22.35 -3.29
N VAL A 33 26.41 -23.40 -2.71
CA VAL A 33 25.71 -24.52 -2.09
C VAL A 33 25.33 -24.13 -0.65
N LYS A 34 24.03 -24.17 -0.32
CA LYS A 34 23.52 -23.81 1.01
C LYS A 34 23.87 -24.89 2.06
N MET A 35 25.10 -24.88 2.57
CA MET A 35 25.57 -25.79 3.62
C MET A 35 26.36 -25.06 4.72
N GLY A 36 25.66 -24.56 5.74
CA GLY A 36 26.29 -23.96 6.93
C GLY A 36 26.92 -24.98 7.90
N LYS A 37 27.69 -24.47 8.88
CA LYS A 37 28.45 -25.26 9.89
C LYS A 37 27.60 -26.31 10.65
N SER A 38 26.34 -25.97 10.97
CA SER A 38 25.42 -26.90 11.65
C SER A 38 25.10 -28.13 10.78
N HIS A 39 24.95 -27.95 9.46
CA HIS A 39 24.62 -29.05 8.55
C HIS A 39 25.77 -30.06 8.45
N ILE A 40 27.00 -29.61 8.19
CA ILE A 40 28.16 -30.51 8.08
C ILE A 40 28.45 -31.24 9.40
N SER A 41 28.23 -30.57 10.54
CA SER A 41 28.36 -31.19 11.85
C SER A 41 27.34 -32.31 12.07
N GLN A 42 26.09 -32.13 11.61
CA GLN A 42 25.05 -33.15 11.68
C GLN A 42 25.34 -34.34 10.74
N TYR A 43 25.90 -34.09 9.55
CA TYR A 43 26.31 -35.12 8.60
C TYR A 43 27.45 -35.98 9.15
N VAL A 44 28.50 -35.35 9.67
CA VAL A 44 29.65 -36.03 10.29
C VAL A 44 29.26 -36.81 11.55
N ALA A 45 28.28 -36.31 12.31
CA ALA A 45 27.71 -36.99 13.47
C ALA A 45 26.73 -38.12 13.11
N GLY A 46 26.40 -38.31 11.83
CA GLY A 46 25.45 -39.33 11.37
C GLY A 46 24.01 -39.11 11.82
N LYS A 47 23.63 -37.85 12.09
CA LYS A 47 22.27 -37.49 12.54
C LYS A 47 21.27 -37.36 11.39
N THR A 48 21.74 -37.03 10.19
CA THR A 48 20.90 -36.84 9.00
C THR A 48 21.71 -37.06 7.72
N MET A 49 21.01 -37.27 6.60
CA MET A 49 21.61 -37.33 5.26
C MET A 49 21.58 -35.95 4.60
N PRO A 50 22.59 -35.60 3.79
CA PRO A 50 22.53 -34.43 2.93
C PRO A 50 21.42 -34.60 1.88
N ARG A 51 20.90 -33.47 1.40
CA ARG A 51 20.11 -33.43 0.17
C ARG A 51 21.01 -33.78 -1.02
N GLU A 52 20.39 -34.18 -2.13
CA GLU A 52 21.10 -34.68 -3.33
C GLU A 52 22.18 -33.70 -3.84
N ASP A 53 21.85 -32.41 -3.87
CA ASP A 53 22.76 -31.33 -4.26
C ASP A 53 23.98 -31.21 -3.33
N VAL A 54 23.75 -31.27 -2.02
CA VAL A 54 24.83 -31.23 -1.01
C VAL A 54 25.67 -32.51 -1.05
N LEU A 55 25.07 -33.67 -1.32
CA LEU A 55 25.80 -34.93 -1.45
C LEU A 55 26.73 -34.93 -2.66
N LEU A 56 26.22 -34.51 -3.82
CA LEU A 56 27.03 -34.42 -5.05
C LEU A 56 28.17 -33.41 -4.88
N PHE A 57 27.91 -32.29 -4.21
CA PHE A 57 28.96 -31.34 -3.83
C PHE A 57 30.02 -31.99 -2.93
N LEU A 58 29.62 -32.68 -1.86
CA LEU A 58 30.57 -33.34 -0.96
C LEU A 58 31.38 -34.41 -1.68
N ALA A 59 30.75 -35.17 -2.57
CA ALA A 59 31.42 -36.20 -3.38
C ALA A 59 32.46 -35.59 -4.31
N ASP A 60 32.13 -34.50 -5.00
CA ASP A 60 33.07 -33.79 -5.89
C ASP A 60 34.24 -33.14 -5.13
N GLU A 61 33.94 -32.42 -4.03
CA GLU A 61 34.98 -31.74 -3.23
C GLU A 61 35.96 -32.74 -2.58
N LEU A 62 35.46 -33.94 -2.24
CA LEU A 62 36.25 -35.03 -1.69
C LEU A 62 36.85 -35.95 -2.76
N ASP A 63 36.54 -35.71 -4.04
CA ASP A 63 36.96 -36.51 -5.19
C ASP A 63 36.59 -37.99 -5.06
N VAL A 64 35.34 -38.29 -4.70
CA VAL A 64 34.81 -39.65 -4.58
C VAL A 64 33.49 -39.80 -5.33
N ASP A 65 33.16 -41.02 -5.72
CA ASP A 65 31.86 -41.34 -6.30
C ASP A 65 30.71 -41.10 -5.28
N ALA A 66 29.63 -40.47 -5.73
CA ALA A 66 28.51 -40.11 -4.87
C ALA A 66 27.69 -41.34 -4.39
N ASN A 67 27.63 -42.41 -5.20
CA ASN A 67 26.95 -43.64 -4.80
C ASN A 67 27.78 -44.39 -3.75
N TRP A 68 29.10 -44.37 -3.86
CA TRP A 68 29.98 -44.79 -2.79
C TRP A 68 29.79 -43.92 -1.55
N LEU A 69 29.81 -42.59 -1.64
CA LEU A 69 29.65 -41.77 -0.45
C LEU A 69 28.31 -42.05 0.27
N ARG A 70 27.22 -42.31 -0.48
CA ARG A 70 25.89 -42.68 0.04
C ARG A 70 25.79 -44.10 0.61
N GLY A 71 26.81 -44.96 0.42
CA GLY A 71 26.79 -46.34 0.89
C GLY A 71 26.20 -47.36 -0.10
N GLN A 72 26.05 -47.02 -1.38
CA GLN A 72 25.44 -47.86 -2.43
C GLN A 72 26.47 -48.66 -3.23
N SER A 73 27.74 -48.25 -3.25
CA SER A 73 28.86 -49.00 -3.85
C SER A 73 29.83 -49.47 -2.77
N SER A 74 30.46 -50.63 -2.92
CA SER A 74 31.55 -51.11 -2.04
C SER A 74 32.93 -50.59 -2.43
N GLU A 75 33.11 -50.14 -3.67
CA GLU A 75 34.40 -49.69 -4.21
C GLU A 75 34.49 -48.16 -4.20
N THR A 76 35.56 -47.62 -3.60
CA THR A 76 35.89 -46.19 -3.69
C THR A 76 36.44 -45.90 -5.07
N LYS A 77 35.67 -45.22 -5.92
CA LYS A 77 36.15 -44.69 -7.21
C LYS A 77 36.37 -43.20 -7.08
N LEU A 78 37.53 -42.72 -7.56
CA LEU A 78 37.83 -41.29 -7.68
C LEU A 78 37.15 -40.74 -8.94
N ASN A 79 36.67 -39.50 -8.90
CA ASN A 79 36.01 -38.90 -10.06
C ASN A 79 37.01 -38.60 -11.19
N SER A 80 38.30 -38.47 -10.87
CA SER A 80 39.39 -38.25 -11.82
C SER A 80 39.67 -39.40 -12.81
N ASP A 81 39.16 -40.61 -12.54
CA ASP A 81 39.55 -41.83 -13.27
C ASP A 81 38.61 -42.22 -14.43
N ALA A 82 37.60 -41.41 -14.76
CA ALA A 82 36.63 -41.72 -15.82
C ALA A 82 37.04 -41.15 -17.19
N GLN A 83 37.41 -42.02 -18.15
CA GLN A 83 37.68 -41.67 -19.56
C GLN A 83 36.39 -41.59 -20.42
N PRO A 84 36.32 -40.70 -21.45
CA PRO A 84 35.15 -40.59 -22.32
C PRO A 84 35.22 -41.53 -23.53
N ALA A 85 34.15 -42.27 -23.82
CA ALA A 85 34.03 -43.15 -24.99
C ALA A 85 32.98 -42.66 -26.00
N SER A 86 33.28 -42.87 -27.29
CA SER A 86 32.58 -42.42 -28.50
C SER A 86 31.56 -43.43 -29.09
N HIS A 87 30.50 -42.90 -29.71
CA HIS A 87 29.45 -43.38 -30.66
C HIS A 87 29.37 -44.86 -31.18
N ILE A 88 28.12 -45.37 -31.35
CA ILE A 88 27.51 -45.97 -32.60
C ILE A 88 25.97 -46.21 -32.46
N ASP A 89 25.25 -45.80 -33.52
CA ASP A 89 23.91 -46.02 -34.15
C ASP A 89 22.68 -46.82 -33.58
N THR A 90 21.53 -46.11 -33.52
CA THR A 90 20.11 -46.32 -33.97
C THR A 90 19.31 -47.65 -33.75
N PRO A 91 17.95 -47.68 -33.92
CA PRO A 91 16.87 -46.89 -33.30
C PRO A 91 15.67 -47.77 -32.86
N SER A 92 15.10 -47.59 -31.65
CA SER A 92 13.69 -47.98 -31.39
C SER A 92 13.13 -47.38 -30.10
N GLY A 93 11.89 -46.91 -30.15
CA GLY A 93 11.03 -46.78 -28.98
C GLY A 93 10.73 -45.37 -28.49
N ALA A 94 9.56 -44.86 -28.90
CA ALA A 94 8.70 -43.83 -28.26
C ALA A 94 9.31 -42.45 -27.88
N PRO A 95 8.55 -41.35 -28.02
CA PRO A 95 9.03 -40.05 -27.57
C PRO A 95 8.98 -40.01 -26.03
N THR A 96 10.08 -40.38 -25.38
CA THR A 96 10.33 -39.96 -24.00
C THR A 96 10.60 -38.47 -24.05
N SER A 97 9.72 -37.72 -23.38
CA SER A 97 9.87 -36.30 -23.13
C SER A 97 11.28 -36.01 -22.63
N ALA A 98 12.12 -35.45 -23.49
CA ALA A 98 13.37 -34.86 -23.10
C ALA A 98 13.05 -33.70 -22.14
N GLU A 99 13.05 -33.98 -20.84
CA GLU A 99 13.09 -32.95 -19.82
C GLU A 99 14.38 -32.16 -20.06
N THR A 100 14.19 -31.03 -20.72
CA THR A 100 15.23 -30.03 -20.95
C THR A 100 15.43 -29.32 -19.61
N GLU A 101 16.05 -29.99 -18.64
CA GLU A 101 16.40 -29.33 -17.38
C GLU A 101 17.43 -28.24 -17.68
N ILE A 102 16.96 -26.99 -17.65
CA ILE A 102 17.81 -25.81 -17.78
C ILE A 102 18.80 -25.82 -16.60
N PRO A 103 20.12 -25.85 -16.86
CA PRO A 103 21.14 -25.86 -15.81
C PRO A 103 20.89 -24.74 -14.78
N ALA A 104 21.13 -24.98 -13.48
CA ALA A 104 20.85 -24.01 -12.43
C ALA A 104 21.51 -22.63 -12.67
N ALA A 105 22.67 -22.59 -13.34
CA ALA A 105 23.37 -21.37 -13.75
C ALA A 105 22.67 -20.57 -14.89
N ARG A 106 21.67 -21.16 -15.56
CA ARG A 106 20.82 -20.53 -16.59
C ARG A 106 19.41 -20.19 -16.08
N ARG A 107 19.09 -20.42 -14.80
CA ARG A 107 17.79 -20.05 -14.25
C ARG A 107 17.73 -18.53 -14.05
N ARG A 108 17.02 -17.86 -14.96
CA ARG A 108 16.65 -16.45 -14.80
C ARG A 108 15.82 -16.30 -13.51
N THR A 109 16.29 -15.46 -12.61
CA THR A 109 15.49 -14.99 -11.47
C THR A 109 14.61 -13.83 -11.94
N PHE A 110 13.37 -13.82 -11.48
CA PHE A 110 12.42 -12.74 -11.77
C PHE A 110 12.27 -11.90 -10.50
N GLY A 111 12.88 -10.72 -10.49
CA GLY A 111 12.64 -9.71 -9.46
C GLY A 111 11.43 -8.85 -9.80
N LYS A 112 10.94 -8.09 -8.82
CA LYS A 112 10.04 -6.95 -9.10
C LYS A 112 10.74 -5.94 -10.01
N SER A 113 9.98 -5.20 -10.81
CA SER A 113 10.55 -4.14 -11.62
C SER A 113 11.14 -3.04 -10.74
N HIS A 114 12.20 -2.37 -11.21
CA HIS A 114 12.84 -1.26 -10.48
C HIS A 114 11.91 -0.06 -10.25
N LYS A 115 10.84 0.07 -11.02
CA LYS A 115 9.77 1.06 -10.77
C LYS A 115 9.05 0.87 -9.43
N LEU A 116 9.21 -0.28 -8.78
CA LEU A 116 8.63 -0.59 -7.47
C LEU A 116 9.65 -0.43 -6.33
N ASP A 117 10.87 0.04 -6.59
CA ASP A 117 11.90 0.20 -5.55
C ASP A 117 11.54 1.32 -4.57
N ASP A 118 10.96 2.42 -5.06
CA ASP A 118 10.52 3.57 -4.26
C ASP A 118 9.00 3.62 -4.05
N VAL A 119 8.30 2.51 -4.28
CA VAL A 119 6.84 2.40 -4.08
C VAL A 119 6.56 1.85 -2.69
N LEU A 120 6.34 2.75 -1.74
CA LEU A 120 6.00 2.42 -0.35
C LEU A 120 4.50 2.63 -0.10
N TYR A 121 3.79 1.54 0.20
CA TYR A 121 2.37 1.57 0.60
C TYR A 121 2.20 0.91 1.97
N ASP A 122 2.68 1.60 3.01
CA ASP A 122 2.88 1.02 4.34
C ASP A 122 1.61 0.89 5.20
N VAL A 123 0.45 1.33 4.66
CA VAL A 123 -0.86 0.97 5.25
C VAL A 123 -1.05 -0.57 5.31
N ARG A 124 -0.24 -1.33 4.54
CA ARG A 124 -0.18 -2.79 4.54
C ARG A 124 1.26 -3.34 4.59
N GLY A 125 2.16 -2.67 5.31
CA GLY A 125 3.55 -3.12 5.43
C GLY A 125 3.82 -4.06 6.63
N PRO A 126 5.06 -4.09 7.15
CA PRO A 126 5.55 -5.12 8.09
C PRO A 126 4.69 -5.33 9.33
N VAL A 127 4.17 -4.25 9.92
CA VAL A 127 3.31 -4.31 11.11
C VAL A 127 1.99 -5.03 10.83
N VAL A 128 1.45 -4.90 9.61
CA VAL A 128 0.23 -5.58 9.17
C VAL A 128 0.50 -7.06 8.90
N ASP A 129 1.65 -7.38 8.30
CA ASP A 129 2.08 -8.77 8.10
C ASP A 129 2.25 -9.49 9.44
N GLU A 130 2.82 -8.82 10.44
CA GLU A 130 2.96 -9.38 11.78
C GLU A 130 1.61 -9.55 12.47
N ALA A 131 0.69 -8.58 12.34
CA ALA A 131 -0.67 -8.74 12.84
C ALA A 131 -1.39 -9.92 12.18
N ALA A 132 -1.22 -10.11 10.87
CA ALA A 132 -1.78 -11.26 10.16
C ALA A 132 -1.19 -12.58 10.66
N ARG A 133 0.12 -12.63 10.93
CA ARG A 133 0.77 -13.80 11.54
C ARG A 133 0.20 -14.11 12.93
N MET A 134 0.01 -13.08 13.77
CA MET A 134 -0.60 -13.22 15.09
C MET A 134 -2.05 -13.73 15.02
N GLU A 135 -2.84 -13.23 14.07
CA GLU A 135 -4.21 -13.68 13.82
C GLU A 135 -4.27 -15.14 13.35
N GLN A 136 -3.36 -15.55 12.46
CA GLN A 136 -3.22 -16.95 12.05
C GLN A 136 -2.85 -17.87 13.22
N ALA A 137 -2.13 -17.35 14.21
CA ALA A 137 -1.83 -18.05 15.47
C ALA A 137 -3.00 -18.03 16.49
N GLY A 138 -4.16 -17.48 16.14
CA GLY A 138 -5.36 -17.44 16.98
C GLY A 138 -5.48 -16.20 17.87
N THR A 139 -4.60 -15.20 17.71
CA THR A 139 -4.66 -13.96 18.49
C THR A 139 -5.70 -13.02 17.90
N HIS A 140 -6.56 -12.43 18.74
CA HIS A 140 -7.45 -11.36 18.29
C HIS A 140 -6.71 -10.01 18.29
N VAL A 141 -6.66 -9.35 17.13
CA VAL A 141 -6.02 -8.03 16.95
C VAL A 141 -7.06 -6.96 16.70
N LEU A 142 -7.05 -5.90 17.51
CA LEU A 142 -7.87 -4.71 17.27
C LEU A 142 -7.25 -3.86 16.16
N LYS A 143 -7.91 -3.80 15.00
CA LYS A 143 -7.42 -3.08 13.82
C LYS A 143 -7.89 -1.64 13.83
N LEU A 144 -7.01 -0.71 14.20
CA LEU A 144 -7.21 0.74 14.11
C LEU A 144 -6.45 1.37 12.94
N ASN A 145 -5.90 0.54 12.05
CA ASN A 145 -5.00 0.95 10.98
C ASN A 145 -5.69 1.15 9.62
N ILE A 146 -6.93 0.72 9.39
CA ILE A 146 -7.59 0.82 8.08
C ILE A 146 -8.94 1.52 8.20
N GLY A 147 -9.13 2.57 7.40
CA GLY A 147 -10.39 3.27 7.22
C GLY A 147 -11.40 2.49 6.38
N ASN A 148 -11.78 1.30 6.83
CA ASN A 148 -12.79 0.43 6.22
C ASN A 148 -14.05 0.42 7.12
N PRO A 149 -15.14 1.10 6.73
CA PRO A 149 -16.34 1.21 7.57
C PRO A 149 -17.05 -0.11 7.89
N ALA A 150 -17.11 -1.03 6.92
CA ALA A 150 -17.95 -2.23 7.03
C ALA A 150 -17.59 -3.17 8.21
N PRO A 151 -16.31 -3.49 8.48
CA PRO A 151 -15.91 -4.24 9.68
C PRO A 151 -16.37 -3.64 11.01
N PHE A 152 -16.63 -2.34 11.07
CA PHE A 152 -17.10 -1.66 12.28
C PHE A 152 -18.63 -1.50 12.31
N GLY A 153 -19.37 -2.16 11.42
CA GLY A 153 -20.83 -2.17 11.42
C GLY A 153 -21.47 -0.92 10.81
N PHE A 154 -20.73 -0.13 10.03
CA PHE A 154 -21.34 0.80 9.08
C PHE A 154 -21.85 0.01 7.88
N ARG A 155 -23.06 0.31 7.41
CA ARG A 155 -23.72 -0.44 6.34
C ARG A 155 -24.09 0.49 5.20
N THR A 156 -24.14 -0.10 4.01
CA THR A 156 -24.70 0.52 2.82
C THR A 156 -26.12 1.04 3.10
N PRO A 157 -26.49 2.24 2.62
CA PRO A 157 -27.88 2.70 2.67
C PRO A 157 -28.82 1.71 1.97
N ASP A 158 -30.00 1.47 2.53
CA ASP A 158 -30.94 0.45 2.02
C ASP A 158 -31.39 0.73 0.58
N GLU A 159 -31.59 2.00 0.23
CA GLU A 159 -31.93 2.43 -1.13
C GLU A 159 -30.85 2.05 -2.16
N VAL A 160 -29.57 2.15 -1.77
CA VAL A 160 -28.44 1.75 -2.63
C VAL A 160 -28.41 0.24 -2.83
N VAL A 161 -28.70 -0.54 -1.79
CA VAL A 161 -28.79 -2.02 -1.90
C VAL A 161 -29.96 -2.41 -2.79
N TYR A 162 -31.13 -1.80 -2.58
CA TYR A 162 -32.34 -2.07 -3.34
C TYR A 162 -32.14 -1.76 -4.83
N ASP A 163 -31.66 -0.56 -5.16
CA ASP A 163 -31.46 -0.15 -6.55
C ASP A 163 -30.38 -0.97 -7.24
N MET A 164 -29.29 -1.33 -6.54
CA MET A 164 -28.27 -2.22 -7.10
C MET A 164 -28.87 -3.57 -7.47
N ALA A 165 -29.69 -4.16 -6.59
CA ALA A 165 -30.31 -5.45 -6.82
C ALA A 165 -31.29 -5.42 -8.01
N GLN A 166 -32.07 -4.34 -8.15
CA GLN A 166 -32.98 -4.15 -9.28
C GLN A 166 -32.23 -3.99 -10.61
N GLN A 167 -31.14 -3.23 -10.62
CA GLN A 167 -30.38 -2.93 -11.83
C GLN A 167 -29.39 -4.03 -12.21
N LEU A 168 -29.03 -4.93 -11.28
CA LEU A 168 -28.00 -5.94 -11.49
C LEU A 168 -28.17 -6.75 -12.80
N PRO A 169 -29.38 -7.24 -13.17
CA PRO A 169 -29.56 -7.98 -14.42
C PRO A 169 -29.22 -7.18 -15.69
N GLU A 170 -29.28 -5.85 -15.64
CA GLU A 170 -28.98 -4.97 -16.77
C GLU A 170 -27.50 -4.52 -16.82
N THR A 171 -26.67 -5.01 -15.90
CA THR A 171 -25.26 -4.58 -15.73
C THR A 171 -24.24 -5.65 -16.10
N GLU A 172 -24.66 -6.70 -16.83
CA GLU A 172 -23.83 -7.83 -17.26
C GLU A 172 -22.86 -7.49 -18.40
N GLY A 173 -23.20 -6.52 -19.24
CA GLY A 173 -22.38 -6.08 -20.35
C GLY A 173 -21.36 -5.00 -19.97
N TYR A 174 -20.39 -4.77 -20.86
CA TYR A 174 -19.50 -3.62 -20.73
C TYR A 174 -20.24 -2.31 -20.94
N SER A 175 -19.88 -1.30 -20.13
CA SER A 175 -20.31 0.09 -20.33
C SER A 175 -19.29 0.85 -21.20
N ALA A 176 -19.58 2.11 -21.54
CA ALA A 176 -18.56 2.99 -22.09
C ALA A 176 -17.35 3.09 -21.13
N SER A 177 -16.14 3.27 -21.66
CA SER A 177 -14.91 3.32 -20.85
C SER A 177 -14.88 4.43 -19.81
N LYS A 178 -15.52 5.57 -20.12
CA LYS A 178 -15.74 6.68 -19.17
C LYS A 178 -16.83 6.38 -18.13
N GLY A 179 -17.66 5.39 -18.38
CA GLY A 179 -18.74 4.94 -17.51
C GLY A 179 -20.15 5.18 -18.04
N LEU A 180 -21.12 4.62 -17.32
CA LEU A 180 -22.55 4.76 -17.60
C LEU A 180 -22.96 6.23 -17.71
N PHE A 181 -23.78 6.55 -18.71
CA PHE A 181 -24.27 7.91 -18.91
C PHE A 181 -25.02 8.44 -17.68
N SER A 182 -25.90 7.64 -17.07
CA SER A 182 -26.66 8.01 -15.86
C SER A 182 -25.73 8.36 -14.69
N ALA A 183 -24.71 7.53 -14.45
CA ALA A 183 -23.70 7.77 -13.42
C ALA A 183 -22.94 9.07 -13.68
N ARG A 184 -22.39 9.25 -14.90
CA ARG A 184 -21.68 10.48 -15.28
C ARG A 184 -22.58 11.71 -15.19
N LYS A 185 -23.87 11.60 -15.52
CA LYS A 185 -24.82 12.71 -15.45
C LYS A 185 -25.08 13.13 -14.01
N ALA A 186 -25.23 12.17 -13.10
CA ALA A 186 -25.38 12.45 -11.67
C ALA A 186 -24.12 13.12 -11.09
N ILE A 187 -22.93 12.64 -11.47
CA ILE A 187 -21.65 13.26 -11.08
C ILE A 187 -21.53 14.68 -11.65
N MET A 188 -21.99 14.92 -12.87
CA MET A 188 -21.99 16.26 -13.48
C MET A 188 -22.88 17.23 -12.71
N GLN A 189 -24.07 16.78 -12.29
CA GLN A 189 -24.97 17.57 -11.45
C GLN A 189 -24.36 17.84 -10.08
N TYR A 190 -23.67 16.85 -9.51
CA TYR A 190 -22.92 17.02 -8.28
C TYR A 190 -21.81 18.07 -8.42
N ALA A 191 -21.07 18.05 -9.53
CA ALA A 191 -20.04 19.04 -9.84
C ALA A 191 -20.63 20.47 -9.93
N GLN A 192 -21.84 20.60 -10.48
CA GLN A 192 -22.56 21.88 -10.54
C GLN A 192 -22.92 22.39 -9.14
N LEU A 193 -23.40 21.51 -8.24
CA LEU A 193 -23.67 21.88 -6.84
C LEU A 193 -22.39 22.33 -6.09
N LYS A 194 -21.24 21.78 -6.47
CA LYS A 194 -19.92 22.18 -5.95
C LYS A 194 -19.32 23.39 -6.67
N ASN A 195 -20.02 23.98 -7.64
CA ASN A 195 -19.56 25.10 -8.46
C ASN A 195 -18.25 24.80 -9.23
N ILE A 196 -18.01 23.55 -9.61
CA ILE A 196 -16.84 23.18 -10.41
C ILE A 196 -17.05 23.67 -11.86
N PRO A 197 -16.17 24.55 -12.39
CA PRO A 197 -16.40 25.24 -13.65
C PRO A 197 -16.09 24.37 -14.86
N ASN A 198 -16.75 24.68 -15.98
CA ASN A 198 -16.47 24.12 -17.30
C ASN A 198 -16.57 22.59 -17.40
N VAL A 199 -17.44 21.96 -16.62
CA VAL A 199 -17.65 20.50 -16.64
C VAL A 199 -18.79 20.12 -17.59
N THR A 200 -18.51 19.17 -18.47
CA THR A 200 -19.47 18.49 -19.35
C THR A 200 -19.47 16.99 -19.07
N ILE A 201 -20.41 16.26 -19.66
CA ILE A 201 -20.52 14.80 -19.49
C ILE A 201 -19.27 14.04 -19.97
N GLU A 202 -18.51 14.62 -20.89
CA GLU A 202 -17.30 14.02 -21.46
C GLU A 202 -16.06 14.20 -20.58
N ASP A 203 -16.17 15.02 -19.54
CA ASP A 203 -15.09 15.33 -18.60
C ASP A 203 -15.10 14.43 -17.35
N ILE A 204 -15.99 13.43 -17.32
CA ILE A 204 -16.22 12.59 -16.14
C ILE A 204 -15.88 11.15 -16.49
N TYR A 205 -15.04 10.55 -15.64
CA TYR A 205 -14.58 9.18 -15.78
C TYR A 205 -14.89 8.41 -14.49
N THR A 206 -15.56 7.27 -14.58
CA THR A 206 -15.79 6.35 -13.46
C THR A 206 -14.66 5.33 -13.36
N GLY A 207 -14.31 4.93 -12.14
CA GLY A 207 -13.26 3.98 -11.85
C GLY A 207 -13.66 2.97 -10.79
N ASN A 208 -12.85 1.91 -10.67
CA ASN A 208 -12.86 0.87 -9.65
C ASN A 208 -12.38 1.42 -8.30
N GLY A 209 -13.07 2.47 -7.85
CA GLY A 209 -12.67 3.41 -6.81
C GLY A 209 -11.65 4.45 -7.28
N VAL A 210 -11.47 5.50 -6.48
CA VAL A 210 -10.51 6.60 -6.73
C VAL A 210 -9.08 6.08 -6.93
N SER A 211 -8.72 4.98 -6.25
CA SER A 211 -7.38 4.40 -6.32
C SER A 211 -6.91 4.07 -7.74
N GLU A 212 -7.81 3.57 -8.59
CA GLU A 212 -7.48 3.29 -9.99
C GLU A 212 -7.30 4.58 -10.79
N LEU A 213 -8.13 5.59 -10.54
CA LEU A 213 -8.12 6.86 -11.26
C LEU A 213 -6.88 7.71 -10.92
N ILE A 214 -6.39 7.63 -9.68
CA ILE A 214 -5.10 8.23 -9.29
C ILE A 214 -3.98 7.61 -10.13
N ASN A 215 -3.91 6.28 -10.20
CA ASN A 215 -2.88 5.60 -10.99
C ASN A 215 -2.97 5.94 -12.49
N LEU A 216 -4.18 5.94 -13.05
CA LEU A 216 -4.40 6.35 -14.45
C LEU A 216 -3.97 7.79 -14.70
N SER A 217 -4.27 8.70 -13.78
CA SER A 217 -3.91 10.12 -13.89
C SER A 217 -2.40 10.32 -13.87
N MET A 218 -1.72 9.70 -12.92
CA MET A 218 -0.26 9.79 -12.82
C MET A 218 0.43 9.12 -14.03
N SER A 219 -0.06 7.96 -14.45
CA SER A 219 0.50 7.22 -15.60
C SER A 219 0.31 7.96 -16.93
N ALA A 220 -0.74 8.76 -17.07
CA ALA A 220 -0.98 9.55 -18.28
C ALA A 220 -0.22 10.90 -18.29
N LEU A 221 0.17 11.40 -17.11
CA LEU A 221 0.84 12.71 -16.99
C LEU A 221 2.36 12.60 -17.00
N LEU A 222 2.93 11.67 -16.22
CA LEU A 222 4.32 11.76 -15.78
C LEU A 222 5.29 11.06 -16.73
N ASP A 223 6.32 11.80 -17.11
CA ASP A 223 7.56 11.27 -17.67
C ASP A 223 8.60 11.03 -16.57
N SER A 224 9.69 10.34 -16.93
CA SER A 224 10.81 10.13 -16.00
C SER A 224 11.51 11.43 -15.66
N GLY A 225 11.53 11.77 -14.37
CA GLY A 225 12.15 13.00 -13.85
C GLY A 225 11.17 14.12 -13.53
N ASP A 226 9.90 14.00 -13.91
CA ASP A 226 8.86 14.95 -13.48
C ASP A 226 8.67 14.93 -11.97
N GLU A 227 8.32 16.07 -11.39
CA GLU A 227 8.07 16.23 -9.97
C GLU A 227 6.60 16.57 -9.71
N VAL A 228 6.02 15.97 -8.67
CA VAL A 228 4.66 16.28 -8.20
C VAL A 228 4.74 16.67 -6.73
N LEU A 229 4.20 17.84 -6.39
CA LEU A 229 4.05 18.24 -5.00
C LEU A 229 2.97 17.40 -4.31
N VAL A 230 3.31 16.72 -3.22
CA VAL A 230 2.40 15.84 -2.44
C VAL A 230 2.42 16.28 -0.98
N PRO A 231 1.30 16.31 -0.23
CA PRO A 231 1.34 16.71 1.19
C PRO A 231 2.15 15.72 2.03
N SER A 232 2.76 16.18 3.12
CA SER A 232 3.28 15.35 4.21
C SER A 232 2.70 15.83 5.54
N PRO A 233 1.95 14.98 6.27
CA PRO A 233 1.69 13.57 5.96
C PRO A 233 0.72 13.37 4.76
N ASP A 234 0.94 12.30 3.99
CA ASP A 234 0.22 12.01 2.74
C ASP A 234 -0.83 10.91 2.88
N TYR A 235 -1.59 10.65 1.80
CA TYR A 235 -2.20 9.33 1.60
C TYR A 235 -1.26 8.51 0.69
N PRO A 236 -0.65 7.41 1.17
CA PRO A 236 0.53 6.80 0.53
C PRO A 236 0.35 6.33 -0.90
N LEU A 237 -0.90 6.18 -1.34
CA LEU A 237 -1.20 5.85 -2.72
C LEU A 237 -0.73 6.94 -3.70
N TRP A 238 -0.80 8.21 -3.32
CA TRP A 238 -0.35 9.30 -4.16
C TRP A 238 1.15 9.21 -4.42
N THR A 239 1.97 9.11 -3.36
CA THR A 239 3.41 8.88 -3.48
C THR A 239 3.74 7.63 -4.30
N ALA A 240 3.06 6.50 -4.00
CA ALA A 240 3.24 5.26 -4.73
C ALA A 240 2.94 5.38 -6.24
N CYS A 241 1.85 6.07 -6.61
CA CYS A 241 1.46 6.22 -8.02
C CYS A 241 2.34 7.21 -8.78
N VAL A 242 2.82 8.28 -8.14
CA VAL A 242 3.79 9.21 -8.75
C VAL A 242 5.08 8.46 -9.09
N ASN A 243 5.65 7.74 -8.11
CA ASN A 243 6.90 7.00 -8.29
C ASN A 243 6.75 5.85 -9.30
N LEU A 244 5.63 5.12 -9.26
CA LEU A 244 5.35 4.02 -10.21
C LEU A 244 5.25 4.52 -11.66
N ALA A 245 4.71 5.72 -11.88
CA ALA A 245 4.62 6.34 -13.20
C ALA A 245 6.00 6.81 -13.71
N GLY A 246 6.98 7.01 -12.83
CA GLY A 246 8.35 7.43 -13.17
C GLY A 246 8.68 8.86 -12.70
N GLY A 247 7.72 9.56 -12.10
CA GLY A 247 7.96 10.85 -11.46
C GLY A 247 8.54 10.72 -10.06
N THR A 248 8.76 11.87 -9.43
CA THR A 248 9.22 12.00 -8.05
C THR A 248 8.16 12.72 -7.22
N ALA A 249 7.68 12.07 -6.16
CA ALA A 249 6.83 12.73 -5.17
C ALA A 249 7.69 13.66 -4.31
N VAL A 250 7.48 14.97 -4.43
CA VAL A 250 8.16 15.99 -3.62
C VAL A 250 7.22 16.42 -2.51
N HIS A 251 7.51 15.99 -1.29
CA HIS A 251 6.60 16.21 -0.16
C HIS A 251 6.67 17.64 0.38
N TYR A 252 5.56 18.38 0.34
CA TYR A 252 5.42 19.66 1.05
C TYR A 252 4.84 19.45 2.45
N LEU A 253 5.27 20.25 3.42
CA LEU A 253 4.87 20.10 4.82
C LEU A 253 3.44 20.61 5.05
N CYS A 254 2.66 19.87 5.82
CA CYS A 254 1.45 20.37 6.47
C CYS A 254 1.80 20.71 7.93
N ASP A 255 1.50 21.93 8.38
CA ASP A 255 1.89 22.42 9.70
C ASP A 255 0.88 22.02 10.79
N GLU A 256 1.27 21.08 11.65
CA GLU A 256 0.49 20.63 12.82
C GLU A 256 0.01 21.81 13.69
N LYS A 257 0.83 22.85 13.87
CA LYS A 257 0.49 24.02 14.71
C LYS A 257 -0.57 24.91 14.08
N SER A 258 -0.77 24.77 12.78
CA SER A 258 -1.76 25.50 11.98
C SER A 258 -2.86 24.54 11.53
N ASP A 259 -3.35 23.67 12.43
CA ASP A 259 -4.42 22.69 12.15
C ASP A 259 -4.13 21.76 10.95
N TRP A 260 -2.84 21.43 10.71
CA TRP A 260 -2.38 20.62 9.58
C TRP A 260 -2.65 21.24 8.19
N TYR A 261 -2.73 22.56 8.10
CA TYR A 261 -2.81 23.23 6.80
C TYR A 261 -1.48 23.13 6.03
N PRO A 262 -1.53 23.03 4.69
CA PRO A 262 -0.33 23.11 3.85
C PRO A 262 0.50 24.38 4.13
N ASP A 263 1.80 24.23 4.33
CA ASP A 263 2.75 25.33 4.44
C ASP A 263 3.09 25.85 3.02
N ILE A 264 2.49 26.99 2.68
CA ILE A 264 2.64 27.61 1.36
C ILE A 264 4.08 28.04 1.07
N ASP A 265 4.85 28.44 2.10
CA ASP A 265 6.24 28.84 1.93
C ASP A 265 7.14 27.63 1.68
N ASP A 266 6.86 26.50 2.34
CA ASP A 266 7.54 25.23 2.06
C ASP A 266 7.20 24.70 0.66
N MET A 267 5.93 24.76 0.25
CA MET A 267 5.51 24.45 -1.12
C MET A 267 6.31 25.27 -2.14
N ARG A 268 6.32 26.60 -1.98
CA ARG A 268 7.03 27.53 -2.89
C ARG A 268 8.52 27.23 -3.01
N LYS A 269 9.18 26.85 -1.90
CA LYS A 269 10.62 26.49 -1.90
C LYS A 269 10.93 25.18 -2.62
N LYS A 270 9.95 24.28 -2.72
CA LYS A 270 10.11 22.95 -3.30
C LYS A 270 9.70 22.86 -4.77
N ILE A 271 9.09 23.91 -5.32
CA ILE A 271 8.80 23.98 -6.76
C ILE A 271 10.10 24.15 -7.55
N THR A 272 10.25 23.35 -8.60
CA THR A 272 11.33 23.44 -9.57
C THR A 272 10.76 23.51 -11.00
N ASP A 273 11.61 23.70 -11.99
CA ASP A 273 11.22 23.65 -13.41
C ASP A 273 10.71 22.25 -13.86
N ARG A 274 10.89 21.21 -13.03
CA ARG A 274 10.36 19.86 -13.25
C ARG A 274 9.02 19.61 -12.56
N THR A 275 8.55 20.54 -11.72
CA THR A 275 7.27 20.39 -11.06
C THR A 275 6.15 20.58 -12.07
N VAL A 276 5.29 19.58 -12.24
CA VAL A 276 4.19 19.61 -13.22
C VAL A 276 2.80 19.70 -12.56
N ALA A 277 2.70 19.33 -11.29
CA ALA A 277 1.42 19.28 -10.59
C ALA A 277 1.52 19.42 -9.07
N ILE A 278 0.40 19.79 -8.46
CA ILE A 278 0.16 19.78 -7.02
C ILE A 278 -0.96 18.79 -6.72
N VAL A 279 -0.72 17.89 -5.77
CA VAL A 279 -1.73 17.05 -5.14
C VAL A 279 -2.24 17.73 -3.87
N LEU A 280 -3.55 17.84 -3.76
CA LEU A 280 -4.28 18.27 -2.57
C LEU A 280 -5.16 17.12 -2.08
N ILE A 281 -5.17 16.86 -0.78
CA ILE A 281 -6.09 15.92 -0.15
C ILE A 281 -6.94 16.70 0.86
N ASN A 282 -8.18 17.01 0.50
CA ASN A 282 -9.07 17.85 1.32
C ASN A 282 -10.51 17.30 1.26
N PRO A 283 -11.11 16.88 2.38
CA PRO A 283 -10.51 16.78 3.70
C PRO A 283 -9.40 15.73 3.81
N ASN A 284 -8.42 15.98 4.67
CA ASN A 284 -7.16 15.26 4.67
C ASN A 284 -7.22 13.88 5.38
N ASN A 285 -6.52 12.90 4.81
CA ASN A 285 -6.10 11.66 5.46
C ASN A 285 -4.56 11.66 5.45
N PRO A 286 -3.87 11.58 6.61
CA PRO A 286 -4.35 11.01 7.88
C PRO A 286 -4.85 12.01 8.93
N THR A 287 -4.76 13.31 8.70
CA THR A 287 -4.91 14.32 9.78
C THR A 287 -6.36 14.66 10.13
N GLY A 288 -7.28 14.47 9.18
CA GLY A 288 -8.67 14.91 9.31
C GLY A 288 -8.87 16.42 9.15
N ALA A 289 -7.84 17.14 8.68
CA ALA A 289 -7.92 18.57 8.43
C ALA A 289 -8.94 18.93 7.34
N LEU A 290 -9.53 20.10 7.47
CA LEU A 290 -10.35 20.74 6.45
C LEU A 290 -9.73 22.11 6.14
N TYR A 291 -9.31 22.32 4.91
CA TYR A 291 -8.60 23.54 4.55
C TYR A 291 -9.56 24.72 4.37
N PRO A 292 -9.27 25.86 5.01
CA PRO A 292 -10.08 27.06 4.85
C PRO A 292 -9.87 27.67 3.47
N LYS A 293 -10.82 28.51 3.05
CA LYS A 293 -10.82 29.15 1.72
C LYS A 293 -9.53 29.91 1.43
N GLU A 294 -8.98 30.58 2.44
CA GLU A 294 -7.78 31.40 2.32
C GLU A 294 -6.56 30.57 1.94
N VAL A 295 -6.40 29.40 2.58
CA VAL A 295 -5.31 28.45 2.26
C VAL A 295 -5.52 27.86 0.86
N LEU A 296 -6.75 27.49 0.50
CA LEU A 296 -7.06 27.02 -0.85
C LEU A 296 -6.74 28.06 -1.92
N GLN A 297 -7.03 29.35 -1.65
CA GLN A 297 -6.72 30.44 -2.57
C GLN A 297 -5.20 30.59 -2.77
N GLN A 298 -4.42 30.50 -1.69
CA GLN A 298 -2.95 30.56 -1.78
C GLN A 298 -2.37 29.43 -2.65
N ILE A 299 -2.94 28.22 -2.55
CA ILE A 299 -2.54 27.08 -3.39
C ILE A 299 -2.92 27.33 -4.85
N VAL A 300 -4.11 27.87 -5.12
CA VAL A 300 -4.54 28.24 -6.48
C VAL A 300 -3.61 29.31 -7.07
N ASP A 301 -3.23 30.32 -6.28
CA ASP A 301 -2.35 31.39 -6.73
C ASP A 301 -0.94 30.87 -7.02
N LEU A 302 -0.43 29.94 -6.20
CA LEU A 302 0.86 29.28 -6.42
C LEU A 302 0.82 28.39 -7.69
N ALA A 303 -0.23 27.59 -7.86
CA ALA A 303 -0.42 26.77 -9.05
C ALA A 303 -0.50 27.64 -10.32
N ARG A 304 -1.16 28.80 -10.24
CA ARG A 304 -1.24 29.77 -11.34
C ARG A 304 0.10 30.41 -11.65
N GLU A 305 0.83 30.84 -10.63
CA GLU A 305 2.17 31.43 -10.78
C GLU A 305 3.12 30.49 -11.53
N HIS A 306 3.06 29.20 -11.22
CA HIS A 306 3.96 28.17 -11.76
C HIS A 306 3.35 27.31 -12.87
N GLN A 307 2.13 27.63 -13.34
CA GLN A 307 1.41 26.90 -14.40
C GLN A 307 1.24 25.39 -14.12
N LEU A 308 0.93 25.03 -12.87
CA LEU A 308 0.82 23.65 -12.40
C LEU A 308 -0.60 23.11 -12.53
N MET A 309 -0.73 21.81 -12.83
CA MET A 309 -2.00 21.09 -12.71
C MET A 309 -2.38 20.88 -11.24
N ILE A 310 -3.68 20.93 -10.92
CA ILE A 310 -4.16 20.62 -9.57
C ILE A 310 -4.89 19.26 -9.57
N PHE A 311 -4.42 18.33 -8.76
CA PHE A 311 -5.11 17.09 -8.43
C PHE A 311 -5.76 17.24 -7.05
N SER A 312 -7.10 17.22 -6.98
CA SER A 312 -7.86 17.41 -5.74
C SER A 312 -8.54 16.10 -5.31
N ASP A 313 -8.02 15.42 -4.30
CA ASP A 313 -8.65 14.24 -3.70
C ASP A 313 -9.69 14.68 -2.64
N GLU A 314 -10.95 14.63 -3.03
CA GLU A 314 -12.11 15.10 -2.27
C GLU A 314 -13.01 13.92 -1.84
N ILE A 315 -12.43 12.75 -1.60
CA ILE A 315 -13.18 11.53 -1.23
C ILE A 315 -13.91 11.63 0.13
N TYR A 316 -13.51 12.57 1.00
CA TYR A 316 -14.12 12.81 2.32
C TYR A 316 -14.99 14.07 2.38
N ASP A 317 -15.28 14.72 1.25
CA ASP A 317 -15.95 16.02 1.21
C ASP A 317 -17.36 16.07 1.85
N ARG A 318 -18.04 14.92 1.96
CA ARG A 318 -19.34 14.74 2.62
C ARG A 318 -19.23 14.27 4.08
N LEU A 319 -18.02 14.14 4.62
CA LEU A 319 -17.74 13.69 5.98
C LEU A 319 -17.17 14.82 6.84
N VAL A 320 -17.65 16.04 6.63
CA VAL A 320 -17.25 17.24 7.37
C VAL A 320 -18.16 17.42 8.58
N MET A 321 -17.59 17.77 9.73
CA MET A 321 -18.29 17.90 11.01
C MET A 321 -18.41 19.37 11.44
N ASP A 322 -19.12 19.62 12.55
CA ASP A 322 -19.24 20.91 13.23
C ASP A 322 -19.90 22.04 12.41
N GLY A 323 -20.73 21.67 11.43
CA GLY A 323 -21.40 22.64 10.54
C GLY A 323 -20.46 23.34 9.56
N LEU A 324 -19.21 22.88 9.45
CA LEU A 324 -18.27 23.34 8.44
C LEU A 324 -18.64 22.76 7.07
N GLU A 325 -18.17 23.40 6.01
CA GLU A 325 -18.41 22.99 4.63
C GLU A 325 -17.10 22.82 3.86
N HIS A 326 -17.05 21.79 3.03
CA HIS A 326 -15.95 21.57 2.12
C HIS A 326 -16.08 22.46 0.87
N ILE A 327 -14.98 23.14 0.53
CA ILE A 327 -14.83 23.91 -0.71
C ILE A 327 -13.95 23.11 -1.68
N SER A 328 -14.51 22.78 -2.85
CA SER A 328 -13.69 22.19 -3.92
C SER A 328 -12.76 23.26 -4.48
N ILE A 329 -11.45 22.99 -4.46
CA ILE A 329 -10.45 23.94 -4.97
C ILE A 329 -10.65 24.26 -6.46
N ALA A 330 -11.20 23.31 -7.23
CA ALA A 330 -11.51 23.51 -8.64
C ALA A 330 -12.54 24.62 -8.87
N SER A 331 -13.44 24.90 -7.90
CA SER A 331 -14.39 26.01 -7.97
C SER A 331 -13.72 27.40 -7.95
N MET A 332 -12.47 27.47 -7.50
CA MET A 332 -11.69 28.69 -7.35
C MET A 332 -10.64 28.86 -8.46
N ALA A 333 -10.50 27.87 -9.35
CA ALA A 333 -9.46 27.82 -10.37
C ALA A 333 -10.03 27.56 -11.79
N PRO A 334 -10.94 28.42 -12.30
CA PRO A 334 -11.55 28.23 -13.62
C PRO A 334 -10.55 28.32 -14.79
N ASP A 335 -9.39 28.94 -14.55
CA ASP A 335 -8.31 29.18 -15.50
C ASP A 335 -7.19 28.13 -15.47
N LEU A 336 -7.13 27.29 -14.44
CA LEU A 336 -6.19 26.17 -14.32
C LEU A 336 -6.84 24.87 -14.77
N PHE A 337 -6.04 23.87 -15.13
CA PHE A 337 -6.57 22.54 -15.37
C PHE A 337 -6.57 21.75 -14.06
N CYS A 338 -7.76 21.30 -13.66
CA CYS A 338 -7.97 20.62 -12.37
C CYS A 338 -8.59 19.24 -12.59
N VAL A 339 -8.06 18.24 -11.89
CA VAL A 339 -8.61 16.87 -11.82
C VAL A 339 -9.10 16.63 -10.39
N THR A 340 -10.41 16.54 -10.22
CA THR A 340 -11.04 16.34 -8.90
C THR A 340 -11.51 14.90 -8.74
N PHE A 341 -11.13 14.23 -7.65
CA PHE A 341 -11.49 12.85 -7.35
C PHE A 341 -12.51 12.76 -6.23
N SER A 342 -13.53 11.93 -6.40
CA SER A 342 -14.42 11.55 -5.29
C SER A 342 -15.05 10.17 -5.57
N GLY A 343 -15.91 9.70 -4.68
CA GLY A 343 -16.47 8.36 -4.78
C GLY A 343 -17.35 7.99 -3.59
N LEU A 344 -17.83 6.76 -3.60
CA LEU A 344 -18.82 6.29 -2.62
C LEU A 344 -18.19 5.47 -1.48
N SER A 345 -16.89 5.18 -1.58
CA SER A 345 -16.20 4.30 -0.62
C SER A 345 -16.28 4.76 0.83
N LYS A 346 -16.35 6.09 1.05
CA LYS A 346 -16.26 6.71 2.37
C LYS A 346 -17.60 7.30 2.79
N SER A 347 -18.13 8.25 2.03
CA SER A 347 -19.40 8.90 2.37
C SER A 347 -20.61 7.95 2.40
N HIS A 348 -20.60 6.87 1.60
CA HIS A 348 -21.71 5.92 1.54
C HIS A 348 -21.37 4.56 2.16
N MET A 349 -20.23 4.45 2.84
CA MET A 349 -19.81 3.23 3.56
C MET A 349 -19.67 1.98 2.67
N ILE A 350 -19.52 2.14 1.34
CA ILE A 350 -19.43 1.04 0.36
C ILE A 350 -18.04 0.88 -0.25
N ALA A 351 -17.00 0.89 0.60
CA ALA A 351 -15.61 0.74 0.17
C ALA A 351 -15.38 -0.50 -0.71
N GLY A 352 -16.08 -1.60 -0.43
CA GLY A 352 -15.99 -2.87 -1.17
C GLY A 352 -16.64 -2.86 -2.55
N TYR A 353 -17.54 -1.91 -2.86
CA TYR A 353 -18.21 -1.86 -4.17
C TYR A 353 -17.32 -1.26 -5.26
N ARG A 354 -16.19 -0.64 -4.86
CA ARG A 354 -15.17 -0.13 -5.78
C ARG A 354 -15.75 0.81 -6.83
N VAL A 355 -16.37 1.92 -6.41
CA VAL A 355 -16.81 2.98 -7.31
C VAL A 355 -16.29 4.34 -6.87
N GLY A 356 -15.69 5.05 -7.82
CA GLY A 356 -15.21 6.42 -7.70
C GLY A 356 -15.21 7.08 -9.08
N TRP A 357 -14.91 8.37 -9.11
CA TRP A 357 -14.85 9.15 -10.33
C TRP A 357 -13.78 10.24 -10.23
N MET A 358 -13.37 10.72 -11.41
CA MET A 358 -12.60 11.94 -11.56
C MET A 358 -13.31 12.89 -12.52
N ILE A 359 -13.16 14.18 -12.27
CA ILE A 359 -13.79 15.28 -13.01
C ILE A 359 -12.68 16.18 -13.54
N LEU A 360 -12.64 16.35 -14.86
CA LEU A 360 -11.72 17.28 -15.53
C LEU A 360 -12.40 18.65 -15.66
N SER A 361 -11.74 19.71 -15.21
CA SER A 361 -12.37 21.04 -15.10
C SER A 361 -11.40 22.18 -15.39
N GLY A 362 -11.94 23.40 -15.44
CA GLY A 362 -11.17 24.62 -15.70
C GLY A 362 -10.67 24.73 -17.15
N ASN A 363 -9.39 25.05 -17.35
CA ASN A 363 -8.82 25.27 -18.69
C ASN A 363 -8.36 23.96 -19.36
N LYS A 364 -9.30 23.25 -19.97
CA LYS A 364 -9.01 21.99 -20.67
C LYS A 364 -8.26 22.17 -21.99
N ALA A 365 -8.18 23.39 -22.53
CA ALA A 365 -7.56 23.63 -23.83
C ALA A 365 -6.06 23.34 -23.84
N ILE A 366 -5.40 23.49 -22.67
CA ILE A 366 -3.97 23.24 -22.49
C ILE A 366 -3.63 21.76 -22.18
N ALA A 367 -4.64 20.91 -21.96
CA ALA A 367 -4.46 19.53 -21.52
C ALA A 367 -5.03 18.49 -22.51
N LYS A 368 -5.21 18.86 -23.80
CA LYS A 368 -5.84 17.98 -24.80
C LYS A 368 -5.12 16.64 -24.97
N ASP A 369 -3.79 16.66 -25.03
CA ASP A 369 -2.98 15.45 -25.21
C ASP A 369 -3.03 14.55 -23.97
N TYR A 370 -2.93 15.13 -22.78
CA TYR A 370 -3.14 14.43 -21.51
C TYR A 370 -4.54 13.77 -21.44
N ILE A 371 -5.60 14.48 -21.85
CA ILE A 371 -6.96 13.92 -21.91
C ILE A 371 -7.03 12.73 -22.87
N GLU A 372 -6.30 12.76 -23.98
CA GLU A 372 -6.21 11.62 -24.88
C GLU A 372 -5.47 10.43 -24.26
N GLY A 373 -4.37 10.68 -23.53
CA GLY A 373 -3.71 9.66 -22.72
C GLY A 373 -4.65 8.98 -21.72
N ILE A 374 -5.49 9.76 -21.03
CA ILE A 374 -6.55 9.24 -20.15
C ILE A 374 -7.56 8.39 -20.93
N ASN A 375 -8.00 8.84 -22.11
CA ASN A 375 -8.90 8.05 -22.97
C ASN A 375 -8.26 6.72 -23.36
N MET A 376 -6.99 6.72 -23.76
CA MET A 376 -6.26 5.50 -24.11
C MET A 376 -6.24 4.51 -22.94
N LEU A 377 -5.82 4.95 -21.75
CA LEU A 377 -5.71 4.07 -20.59
C LEU A 377 -7.08 3.56 -20.10
N THR A 378 -8.12 4.39 -20.17
CA THR A 378 -9.48 3.98 -19.81
C THR A 378 -10.11 3.05 -20.84
N ASN A 379 -9.78 3.19 -22.13
CA ASN A 379 -10.18 2.24 -23.17
C ASN A 379 -9.45 0.89 -23.03
N MET A 380 -8.16 0.90 -22.65
CA MET A 380 -7.37 -0.33 -22.48
C MET A 380 -7.95 -1.27 -21.43
N ARG A 381 -8.51 -0.73 -20.34
CA ARG A 381 -9.17 -1.51 -19.28
C ARG A 381 -10.65 -1.83 -19.57
N ILE A 382 -11.15 -1.48 -20.76
CA ILE A 382 -12.54 -1.59 -21.21
C ILE A 382 -13.50 -0.67 -20.46
N CYS A 383 -13.82 -0.94 -19.19
CA CYS A 383 -14.62 -0.06 -18.34
C CYS A 383 -14.44 -0.41 -16.84
N SER A 384 -14.89 0.47 -15.94
CA SER A 384 -15.00 0.12 -14.51
C SER A 384 -16.23 -0.79 -14.26
N ASN A 385 -16.30 -1.42 -13.09
CA ASN A 385 -17.39 -2.37 -12.79
C ASN A 385 -18.78 -1.71 -12.89
N VAL A 386 -19.62 -2.24 -13.77
CA VAL A 386 -20.92 -1.64 -14.13
C VAL A 386 -21.96 -1.71 -12.99
N PRO A 387 -22.05 -2.80 -12.20
CA PRO A 387 -23.00 -2.86 -11.08
C PRO A 387 -22.84 -1.74 -10.05
N ALA A 388 -21.63 -1.28 -9.73
CA ALA A 388 -21.45 -0.17 -8.78
C ALA A 388 -21.62 1.21 -9.43
N GLN A 389 -21.45 1.32 -10.75
CA GLN A 389 -21.76 2.56 -11.47
C GLN A 389 -23.27 2.82 -11.49
N SER A 390 -24.09 1.78 -11.58
CA SER A 390 -25.56 1.88 -11.71
C SER A 390 -26.22 2.58 -10.52
N ILE A 391 -25.61 2.49 -9.32
CA ILE A 391 -26.10 3.12 -8.10
C ILE A 391 -25.57 4.54 -7.84
N VAL A 392 -24.72 5.09 -8.71
CA VAL A 392 -24.15 6.44 -8.52
C VAL A 392 -25.24 7.50 -8.50
N GLN A 393 -26.26 7.35 -9.34
CA GLN A 393 -27.39 8.28 -9.39
C GLN A 393 -28.20 8.24 -8.09
N THR A 394 -28.49 7.05 -7.56
CA THR A 394 -29.19 6.86 -6.28
C THR A 394 -28.38 7.48 -5.14
N ALA A 395 -27.08 7.19 -5.07
CA ALA A 395 -26.24 7.64 -3.98
C ALA A 395 -26.03 9.17 -3.95
N LEU A 396 -25.87 9.81 -5.12
CA LEU A 396 -25.71 11.26 -5.19
C LEU A 396 -27.04 12.03 -5.15
N GLY A 397 -28.15 11.34 -5.39
CA GLY A 397 -29.50 11.90 -5.25
C GLY A 397 -30.10 11.62 -3.87
N GLY A 398 -31.33 12.10 -3.66
CA GLY A 398 -32.12 11.70 -2.50
C GLY A 398 -31.54 12.14 -1.14
N HIS A 399 -31.89 11.37 -0.11
CA HIS A 399 -31.53 11.68 1.27
C HIS A 399 -30.09 11.24 1.58
N GLN A 400 -29.28 12.18 2.03
CA GLN A 400 -27.86 11.94 2.32
C GLN A 400 -27.67 11.41 3.75
N SER A 401 -27.89 10.11 3.95
CA SER A 401 -27.82 9.43 5.27
C SER A 401 -26.48 9.55 6.00
N VAL A 402 -25.41 9.96 5.31
CA VAL A 402 -24.11 10.25 5.92
C VAL A 402 -24.20 11.36 6.97
N HIS A 403 -25.12 12.32 6.79
CA HIS A 403 -25.29 13.45 7.70
C HIS A 403 -25.63 13.02 9.14
N ASP A 404 -26.40 11.94 9.29
CA ASP A 404 -26.79 11.41 10.61
C ASP A 404 -25.58 10.90 11.42
N TYR A 405 -24.46 10.59 10.76
CA TYR A 405 -23.24 10.14 11.46
C TYR A 405 -22.35 11.28 11.96
N ILE A 406 -22.45 12.48 11.37
CA ILE A 406 -21.47 13.57 11.51
C ILE A 406 -22.00 14.77 12.32
N VAL A 407 -23.22 14.67 12.85
CA VAL A 407 -23.84 15.64 13.78
C VAL A 407 -23.75 15.15 15.23
N PRO A 408 -23.96 16.01 16.26
CA PRO A 408 -24.01 15.58 17.66
C PRO A 408 -25.02 14.44 17.90
N GLY A 409 -24.59 13.37 18.58
CA GLY A 409 -25.36 12.12 18.72
C GLY A 409 -25.16 11.13 17.56
N GLY A 410 -24.56 11.60 16.47
CA GLY A 410 -24.13 10.81 15.33
C GLY A 410 -22.86 10.03 15.64
N ARG A 411 -22.78 8.81 15.12
CA ARG A 411 -21.74 7.86 15.52
C ARG A 411 -20.31 8.37 15.25
N ILE A 412 -20.03 8.93 14.07
CA ILE A 412 -18.68 9.40 13.70
C ILE A 412 -18.30 10.64 14.50
N HIS A 413 -19.25 11.57 14.68
CA HIS A 413 -19.06 12.77 15.48
C HIS A 413 -18.67 12.43 16.93
N ASP A 414 -19.48 11.60 17.61
CA ASP A 414 -19.26 11.27 19.02
C ASP A 414 -18.00 10.40 19.21
N GLN A 415 -17.69 9.53 18.25
CA GLN A 415 -16.43 8.76 18.25
C GLN A 415 -15.21 9.66 18.09
N ARG A 416 -15.27 10.67 17.21
CA ARG A 416 -14.21 11.66 17.04
C ARG A 416 -13.97 12.44 18.33
N ASP A 417 -15.04 12.96 18.93
CA ASP A 417 -14.94 13.77 20.15
C ASP A 417 -14.34 12.95 21.29
N TYR A 418 -14.84 11.72 21.48
CA TYR A 418 -14.29 10.80 22.47
C TYR A 418 -12.80 10.52 22.24
N ILE A 419 -12.39 10.12 21.02
CA ILE A 419 -11.00 9.72 20.78
C ILE A 419 -10.04 10.91 20.92
N TYR A 420 -10.46 12.11 20.51
CA TYR A 420 -9.68 13.33 20.65
C TYR A 420 -9.40 13.66 22.13
N ASP A 421 -10.44 13.65 22.97
CA ASP A 421 -10.31 13.93 24.40
C ASP A 421 -9.50 12.84 25.11
N ALA A 422 -9.75 11.58 24.78
CA ALA A 422 -9.07 10.43 25.38
C ALA A 422 -7.57 10.43 25.07
N LEU A 423 -7.17 10.71 23.82
CA LEU A 423 -5.76 10.77 23.44
C LEU A 423 -5.02 11.96 24.08
N ASN A 424 -5.62 13.16 24.06
CA ASN A 424 -5.04 14.34 24.70
C ASN A 424 -5.00 14.26 26.24
N SER A 425 -5.70 13.30 26.84
CA SER A 425 -5.62 13.00 28.27
C SER A 425 -4.43 12.11 28.64
N ILE A 426 -3.78 11.45 27.67
CA ILE A 426 -2.62 10.58 27.90
C ILE A 426 -1.36 11.44 28.00
N PRO A 427 -0.63 11.43 29.14
CA PRO A 427 0.56 12.26 29.29
C PRO A 427 1.64 11.89 28.26
N GLY A 428 2.04 12.84 27.42
CA GLY A 428 3.02 12.63 26.34
C GLY A 428 2.39 12.36 24.97
N ILE A 429 1.07 12.42 24.85
CA ILE A 429 0.35 12.37 23.57
C ILE A 429 -0.40 13.70 23.38
N THR A 430 -0.34 14.24 22.17
CA THR A 430 -1.18 15.37 21.73
C THR A 430 -1.81 15.06 20.38
N ALA A 431 -2.95 15.65 20.07
CA ALA A 431 -3.55 15.51 18.74
C ALA A 431 -4.37 16.75 18.38
N VAL A 432 -4.32 17.16 17.10
CA VAL A 432 -5.22 18.16 16.52
C VAL A 432 -6.60 17.53 16.31
N LYS A 433 -7.68 18.25 16.62
CA LYS A 433 -9.05 17.74 16.46
C LYS A 433 -9.42 17.61 14.97
N PRO A 434 -9.80 16.42 14.48
CA PRO A 434 -10.25 16.23 13.10
C PRO A 434 -11.50 17.05 12.78
N LYS A 435 -11.51 17.78 11.66
CA LYS A 435 -12.69 18.51 11.17
C LYS A 435 -13.54 17.64 10.23
N ALA A 436 -12.98 16.53 9.74
CA ALA A 436 -13.66 15.64 8.81
C ALA A 436 -13.08 14.21 8.84
N ALA A 437 -13.62 13.35 7.97
CA ALA A 437 -13.20 11.96 7.79
C ALA A 437 -13.34 11.11 9.08
N PHE A 438 -12.49 10.10 9.23
CA PHE A 438 -12.52 9.18 10.38
C PHE A 438 -11.13 8.74 10.84
N TYR A 439 -10.18 9.67 10.79
CA TYR A 439 -8.78 9.48 11.20
C TYR A 439 -8.35 10.60 12.13
N ILE A 440 -7.48 10.25 13.09
CA ILE A 440 -6.74 11.20 13.89
C ILE A 440 -5.25 10.84 13.81
N PHE A 441 -4.39 11.85 13.84
CA PHE A 441 -2.94 11.71 13.68
C PHE A 441 -2.21 12.27 14.91
N PRO A 442 -2.13 11.51 16.02
CA PRO A 442 -1.55 12.00 17.26
C PRO A 442 -0.03 12.07 17.17
N LYS A 443 0.52 13.05 17.88
CA LYS A 443 1.94 13.21 18.16
C LYS A 443 2.31 12.50 19.46
N ILE A 444 3.45 11.83 19.49
CA ILE A 444 4.04 11.18 20.66
C ILE A 444 5.31 11.91 21.11
N ASP A 445 5.47 12.11 22.42
CA ASP A 445 6.67 12.70 23.01
C ASP A 445 7.84 11.71 22.95
N ILE A 446 8.63 11.82 21.89
CA ILE A 446 9.78 10.96 21.61
C ILE A 446 10.82 10.95 22.73
N LYS A 447 10.97 12.05 23.49
CA LYS A 447 11.95 12.12 24.58
C LYS A 447 11.46 11.38 25.80
N LYS A 448 10.15 11.47 26.09
CA LYS A 448 9.54 10.79 27.23
C LYS A 448 9.57 9.27 27.07
N PHE A 449 9.32 8.78 25.86
CA PHE A 449 9.19 7.35 25.58
C PHE A 449 10.41 6.74 24.87
N ASN A 450 11.46 7.54 24.64
CA ASN A 450 12.67 7.17 23.90
C ASN A 450 12.42 6.67 22.46
N VAL A 451 11.34 7.13 21.83
CA VAL A 451 10.95 6.69 20.48
C VAL A 451 11.92 7.28 19.45
N HIS A 452 12.61 6.41 18.75
CA HIS A 452 13.52 6.71 17.64
C HIS A 452 13.14 5.96 16.36
N ASP A 453 12.26 4.95 16.46
CA ASP A 453 11.67 4.20 15.36
C ASP A 453 10.15 4.03 15.58
N ASP A 454 9.35 4.64 14.70
CA ASP A 454 7.90 4.60 14.80
C ASP A 454 7.29 3.25 14.33
N GLU A 455 8.01 2.48 13.52
CA GLU A 455 7.65 1.11 13.15
C GLU A 455 7.82 0.19 14.34
N GLN A 456 8.95 0.28 15.04
CA GLN A 456 9.18 -0.49 16.26
C GLN A 456 8.16 -0.14 17.35
N PHE A 457 7.81 1.14 17.50
CA PHE A 457 6.73 1.55 18.41
C PHE A 457 5.39 0.88 18.06
N ALA A 458 5.02 0.86 16.78
CA ALA A 458 3.80 0.21 16.33
C ALA A 458 3.83 -1.33 16.52
N LEU A 459 4.98 -1.96 16.31
CA LEU A 459 5.19 -3.39 16.58
C LEU A 459 5.09 -3.71 18.08
N ASP A 460 5.71 -2.91 18.94
CA ASP A 460 5.67 -3.09 20.39
C ASP A 460 4.23 -2.97 20.92
N LEU A 461 3.49 -1.96 20.46
CA LEU A 461 2.08 -1.79 20.83
C LEU A 461 1.22 -2.98 20.36
N LEU A 462 1.47 -3.47 19.14
CA LEU A 462 0.81 -4.67 18.61
C LEU A 462 1.17 -5.91 19.46
N HIS A 463 2.43 -6.06 19.82
CA HIS A 463 2.99 -7.19 20.60
C HIS A 463 2.66 -7.15 22.08
N ASP A 464 2.23 -6.03 22.63
CA ASP A 464 1.76 -5.95 24.01
C ASP A 464 0.23 -5.95 24.06
N LYS A 465 -0.39 -4.96 23.43
CA LYS A 465 -1.82 -4.65 23.57
C LYS A 465 -2.71 -5.21 22.49
N ARG A 466 -2.13 -5.84 21.45
CA ARG A 466 -2.87 -6.38 20.29
C ARG A 466 -3.63 -5.29 19.54
N ILE A 467 -3.09 -4.08 19.54
CA ILE A 467 -3.64 -2.93 18.85
C ILE A 467 -2.78 -2.66 17.62
N LEU A 468 -3.38 -2.72 16.45
CA LEU A 468 -2.73 -2.42 15.18
C LEU A 468 -3.04 -0.97 14.79
N ILE A 469 -2.01 -0.14 14.77
CA ILE A 469 -2.02 1.25 14.27
C ILE A 469 -1.23 1.36 12.96
N THR A 470 -1.25 2.53 12.32
CA THR A 470 -0.31 2.84 11.23
C THR A 470 0.69 3.87 11.75
N ARG A 471 1.99 3.60 11.62
CA ARG A 471 3.07 4.53 11.99
C ARG A 471 3.08 5.79 11.12
N GLY A 472 3.69 6.87 11.60
CA GLY A 472 3.74 8.17 10.93
C GLY A 472 4.51 8.15 9.61
N GLY A 473 5.68 7.52 9.56
CA GLY A 473 6.49 7.38 8.36
C GLY A 473 5.83 6.56 7.25
N GLY A 474 4.80 5.78 7.60
CA GLY A 474 3.92 5.16 6.62
C GLY A 474 3.08 6.15 5.80
N PHE A 475 3.05 7.43 6.19
CA PHE A 475 2.42 8.58 5.51
C PHE A 475 3.45 9.60 5.02
N ASN A 476 4.70 9.17 4.79
CA ASN A 476 5.80 10.05 4.37
C ASN A 476 6.06 11.23 5.33
N TRP A 477 5.77 11.03 6.61
CA TRP A 477 6.16 11.93 7.69
C TRP A 477 7.57 11.58 8.17
N HIS A 478 8.46 12.57 8.28
CA HIS A 478 9.89 12.32 8.45
C HIS A 478 10.34 12.10 9.90
N GLU A 479 9.55 12.56 10.87
CA GLU A 479 9.87 12.42 12.28
C GLU A 479 9.18 11.17 12.85
N PRO A 480 9.83 10.38 13.73
CA PRO A 480 9.22 9.19 14.33
C PRO A 480 8.26 9.54 15.48
N ASP A 481 7.57 10.67 15.37
CA ASP A 481 6.79 11.28 16.44
C ASP A 481 5.28 11.26 16.19
N HIS A 482 4.80 10.51 15.19
CA HIS A 482 3.37 10.40 14.88
C HIS A 482 2.91 8.99 14.57
N PHE A 483 1.62 8.76 14.70
CA PHE A 483 0.92 7.58 14.21
C PHE A 483 -0.52 7.94 13.85
N ARG A 484 -1.22 7.06 13.12
CA ARG A 484 -2.64 7.24 12.77
C ARG A 484 -3.52 6.22 13.49
N ILE A 485 -4.63 6.71 14.05
CA ILE A 485 -5.75 5.91 14.53
C ILE A 485 -7.00 6.17 13.68
N VAL A 486 -7.72 5.10 13.38
CA VAL A 486 -9.08 5.13 12.83
C VAL A 486 -10.09 5.04 13.98
N TYR A 487 -11.00 5.99 14.07
CA TYR A 487 -12.02 6.03 15.14
C TYR A 487 -13.40 5.50 14.73
N LEU A 488 -13.45 4.63 13.71
CA LEU A 488 -14.65 3.89 13.32
C LEU A 488 -15.20 2.89 14.39
N PRO A 489 -14.38 2.23 15.23
CA PRO A 489 -14.89 1.31 16.27
C PRO A 489 -15.89 1.96 17.22
N ARG A 490 -16.86 1.20 17.74
CA ARG A 490 -17.83 1.70 18.76
C ARG A 490 -17.10 2.34 19.95
N ILE A 491 -17.74 3.30 20.62
CA ILE A 491 -17.12 4.06 21.72
C ILE A 491 -16.57 3.14 22.82
N GLU A 492 -17.24 2.03 23.12
CA GLU A 492 -16.79 1.04 24.10
C GLU A 492 -15.47 0.38 23.70
N VAL A 493 -15.30 0.11 22.40
CA VAL A 493 -14.04 -0.43 21.84
C VAL A 493 -12.95 0.64 21.84
N LEU A 494 -13.29 1.90 21.56
CA LEU A 494 -12.34 3.02 21.67
C LEU A 494 -11.90 3.25 23.12
N LYS A 495 -12.80 3.09 24.09
CA LYS A 495 -12.48 3.11 25.53
C LYS A 495 -11.49 2.04 25.93
N ASP A 496 -11.73 0.79 25.53
CA ASP A 496 -10.76 -0.29 25.77
C ASP A 496 -9.41 -0.01 25.10
N ALA A 497 -9.41 0.43 23.84
CA ALA A 497 -8.19 0.74 23.10
C ALA A 497 -7.37 1.86 23.74
N THR A 498 -8.02 2.95 24.15
CA THR A 498 -7.36 4.10 24.78
C THR A 498 -6.86 3.78 26.18
N ASN A 499 -7.58 2.97 26.96
CA ASN A 499 -7.10 2.45 28.25
C ASN A 499 -5.84 1.59 28.07
N LYS A 500 -5.85 0.67 27.10
CA LYS A 500 -4.68 -0.18 26.79
C LYS A 500 -3.49 0.64 26.30
N LEU A 501 -3.72 1.66 25.48
CA LEU A 501 -2.68 2.57 25.01
C LEU A 501 -2.09 3.39 26.18
N SER A 502 -2.95 3.93 27.05
CA SER A 502 -2.50 4.66 28.24
C SER A 502 -1.70 3.77 29.20
N ASP A 503 -2.14 2.52 29.39
CA ASP A 503 -1.44 1.52 30.21
C ASP A 503 -0.06 1.20 29.60
N PHE A 504 -0.01 0.89 28.30
CA PHE A 504 1.24 0.66 27.57
C PHE A 504 2.23 1.82 27.74
N LEU A 505 1.77 3.05 27.47
CA LEU A 505 2.61 4.24 27.56
C LEU A 505 3.03 4.58 29.00
N SER A 506 2.38 4.05 30.03
CA SER A 506 2.79 4.31 31.42
C SER A 506 4.14 3.70 31.79
N TYR A 507 4.55 2.65 31.08
CA TYR A 507 5.83 1.96 31.27
C TYR A 507 6.66 1.84 29.98
N TYR A 508 6.14 2.27 28.84
CA TYR A 508 6.85 2.15 27.57
C TYR A 508 8.10 3.03 27.54
N TRP A 509 9.21 2.40 27.21
CA TRP A 509 10.47 3.02 26.88
C TRP A 509 11.09 2.20 25.76
N GLN A 510 11.15 2.77 24.55
CA GLN A 510 11.69 2.04 23.40
C GLN A 510 13.17 1.71 23.65
N SER A 511 13.50 0.43 23.53
CA SER A 511 14.81 -0.12 23.94
C SER A 511 15.94 0.19 22.98
#